data_AF-A0A6L9KMU6-F1
#
_entry.id   AF-A0A6L9KMU6-F1
#
_cell.length_a   1.000
_cell.length_b   1.000
_cell.length_c   1.000
_cell.angle_alpha   90.00
_cell.angle_beta   90.00
_cell.angle_gamma   90.00
#
_symmetry.space_group_name_H-M   'P 1'
#
loop_
_entity.id
_entity.type
_entity.pdbx_description
1 polymer ?
#
loop_
_entity_poly.entity_id
_entity_poly.type
_entity_poly.pdbx_seq_one_letter_code
_entity_poly.pdbx_strand_id
1 'polypeptide(L)'
;MTSDAWDALAKIFSPILIISGWYVVVSNQSRQSRRKIIRDELEILRTIVGELGEAAIKFHTQSYNDELRRSIVGQLTLISQRATLLPRIARTGWMTWDAIPAKRIPDPGPCIIALRQAITLHHFDDPAQLALSGDSSEIDAIEGARRDVLTSLDEMMIAALD
;
A
#
# COMPACT_ATOMS: atom_id res chain seq x y z
N MET A 1 5.51 52.18 -27.06
CA MET A 1 6.18 51.52 -25.91
C MET A 1 7.65 51.87 -25.98
N THR A 2 8.20 52.50 -24.94
CA THR A 2 9.60 52.95 -24.89
C THR A 2 10.55 51.81 -24.53
N SER A 3 11.80 51.89 -24.98
CA SER A 3 12.89 50.93 -24.69
C SER A 3 12.98 50.54 -23.21
N ASP A 4 12.77 51.50 -22.32
CA ASP A 4 12.87 51.32 -20.87
C ASP A 4 11.81 50.38 -20.28
N ALA A 5 10.63 50.28 -20.90
CA ALA A 5 9.56 49.39 -20.46
C ALA A 5 9.88 47.91 -20.78
N TRP A 6 10.59 47.65 -21.88
CA TRP A 6 11.06 46.32 -22.24
C TRP A 6 12.20 45.85 -21.33
N ASP A 7 13.12 46.75 -20.99
CA ASP A 7 14.20 46.46 -20.04
C ASP A 7 13.68 46.19 -18.63
N ALA A 8 12.66 46.93 -18.18
CA ALA A 8 12.00 46.67 -16.90
C ALA A 8 11.25 45.32 -16.89
N LEU A 9 10.55 44.98 -17.98
CA LEU A 9 9.89 43.67 -18.14
C LEU A 9 10.90 42.52 -18.16
N ALA A 10 12.00 42.64 -18.91
CA ALA A 10 13.03 41.61 -18.98
C ALA A 10 13.69 41.35 -17.60
N LYS A 11 13.90 42.42 -16.80
CA LYS A 11 14.43 42.32 -15.43
C LYS A 11 13.49 41.64 -14.44
N ILE A 12 12.18 41.71 -14.66
CA ILE A 12 11.17 41.08 -13.78
C ILE A 12 10.83 39.66 -14.27
N PHE A 13 10.76 39.44 -15.57
CA PHE A 13 10.38 38.15 -16.15
C PHE A 13 11.41 37.05 -15.87
N SER A 14 12.71 37.39 -15.94
CA SER A 14 13.79 36.44 -15.69
C SER A 14 13.77 35.84 -14.26
N PRO A 15 13.71 36.64 -13.17
CA PRO A 15 13.61 36.08 -11.82
C PRO A 15 12.28 35.34 -11.57
N ILE A 16 11.16 35.78 -12.17
CA ILE A 16 9.89 35.02 -12.10
C ILE A 16 10.03 33.65 -12.75
N LEU A 17 10.63 33.58 -13.94
CA LEU A 17 10.89 32.32 -14.63
C LEU A 17 11.80 31.41 -13.81
N ILE A 18 12.86 31.94 -13.21
CA ILE A 18 13.77 31.16 -12.36
C ILE A 18 13.04 30.59 -11.14
N ILE A 19 12.22 31.40 -10.44
CA ILE A 19 11.44 30.94 -9.28
C ILE A 19 10.41 29.90 -9.71
N SER A 20 9.69 30.12 -10.82
CA SER A 20 8.72 29.16 -11.34
C SER A 20 9.37 27.84 -11.77
N GLY A 21 10.54 27.91 -12.41
CA GLY A 21 11.31 26.73 -12.83
C GLY A 21 11.80 25.94 -11.63
N TRP A 22 12.33 26.61 -10.61
CA TRP A 22 12.72 25.98 -9.35
C TRP A 22 11.53 25.33 -8.64
N TYR A 23 10.38 26.01 -8.59
CA TYR A 23 9.15 25.48 -8.00
C TYR A 23 8.66 24.21 -8.74
N VAL A 24 8.72 24.19 -10.07
CA VAL A 24 8.39 23.00 -10.88
C VAL A 24 9.38 21.87 -10.62
N VAL A 25 10.68 22.15 -10.53
CA VAL A 25 11.70 21.13 -10.25
C VAL A 25 11.51 20.52 -8.85
N VAL A 26 11.37 21.35 -7.82
CA VAL A 26 11.17 20.90 -6.43
C VAL A 26 9.89 20.09 -6.28
N SER A 27 8.80 20.54 -6.90
CA SER A 27 7.52 19.81 -6.86
C SER A 27 7.63 18.45 -7.56
N ASN A 28 8.31 18.37 -8.71
CA ASN A 28 8.52 17.11 -9.42
C ASN A 28 9.41 16.14 -8.61
N GLN A 29 10.49 16.64 -7.99
CA GLN A 29 11.34 15.84 -7.11
C GLN A 29 10.57 15.31 -5.89
N SER A 30 9.72 16.14 -5.28
CA SER A 30 8.87 15.71 -4.16
C SER A 30 7.90 14.59 -4.57
N ARG A 31 7.29 14.70 -5.76
CA ARG A 31 6.40 13.66 -6.30
C ARG A 31 7.14 12.36 -6.56
N GLN A 32 8.31 12.41 -7.19
CA GLN A 32 9.12 11.22 -7.45
C GLN A 32 9.56 10.54 -6.15
N SER A 33 10.01 11.31 -5.16
CA SER A 33 10.38 10.78 -3.84
C SER A 33 9.20 10.08 -3.16
N ARG A 34 7.99 10.64 -3.21
CA ARG A 34 6.79 10.03 -2.63
C ARG A 34 6.35 8.77 -3.38
N ARG A 35 6.33 8.80 -4.71
CA ARG A 35 6.03 7.60 -5.52
C ARG A 35 6.98 6.46 -5.17
N LYS A 36 8.27 6.77 -4.97
CA LYS A 36 9.25 5.80 -4.48
C LYS A 36 8.86 5.23 -3.11
N ILE A 37 8.54 6.10 -2.13
CA ILE A 37 8.13 5.64 -0.78
C ILE A 37 6.89 4.75 -0.85
N ILE A 38 5.88 5.13 -1.65
CA ILE A 38 4.64 4.34 -1.82
C ILE A 38 4.97 2.98 -2.41
N ARG A 39 5.80 2.92 -3.46
CA ARG A 39 6.22 1.67 -4.08
C ARG A 39 6.96 0.77 -3.09
N ASP A 40 7.93 1.33 -2.37
CA ASP A 40 8.72 0.58 -1.40
C ASP A 40 7.81 0.02 -0.28
N GLU A 41 6.78 0.78 0.14
CA GLU A 41 5.78 0.33 1.12
C GLU A 41 4.83 -0.75 0.57
N LEU A 42 4.40 -0.63 -0.69
CA LEU A 42 3.57 -1.64 -1.37
C LEU A 42 4.33 -2.96 -1.55
N GLU A 43 5.64 -2.90 -1.87
CA GLU A 43 6.50 -4.07 -1.99
C GLU A 43 6.66 -4.78 -0.65
N ILE A 44 6.87 -4.03 0.44
CA ILE A 44 6.89 -4.58 1.80
C ILE A 44 5.56 -5.27 2.13
N LEU A 45 4.43 -4.61 1.86
CA LEU A 45 3.10 -5.18 2.09
C LEU A 45 2.87 -6.46 1.30
N ARG A 46 3.28 -6.49 0.03
CA ARG A 46 3.17 -7.67 -0.83
C ARG A 46 3.92 -8.86 -0.24
N THR A 47 5.15 -8.64 0.21
CA THR A 47 5.97 -9.68 0.85
C THR A 47 5.31 -10.21 2.12
N ILE A 48 4.87 -9.32 3.02
CA ILE A 48 4.25 -9.71 4.28
C ILE A 48 2.94 -10.47 4.05
N VAL A 49 2.10 -10.04 3.09
CA VAL A 49 0.85 -10.75 2.72
C VAL A 49 1.17 -12.14 2.14
N GLY A 50 2.23 -12.24 1.34
CA GLY A 50 2.71 -13.51 0.81
C GLY A 50 3.08 -14.50 1.93
N GLU A 51 3.96 -14.06 2.83
CA GLU A 51 4.40 -14.85 3.99
C GLU A 51 3.25 -15.21 4.93
N LEU A 52 2.32 -14.28 5.16
CA LEU A 52 1.15 -14.50 6.00
C LEU A 52 0.25 -15.61 5.45
N GLY A 53 -0.01 -15.62 4.14
CA GLY A 53 -0.82 -16.65 3.52
C GLY A 53 -0.20 -18.04 3.69
N GLU A 54 1.11 -18.16 3.49
CA GLU A 54 1.84 -19.42 3.68
C GLU A 54 1.85 -19.85 5.15
N ALA A 55 2.07 -18.92 6.08
CA ALA A 55 2.00 -19.17 7.51
C ALA A 55 0.61 -19.63 7.95
N ALA A 56 -0.45 -19.01 7.44
CA ALA A 56 -1.83 -19.35 7.75
C ALA A 56 -2.22 -20.75 7.23
N ILE A 57 -1.87 -21.08 5.99
CA ILE A 57 -2.11 -22.43 5.43
C ILE A 57 -1.34 -23.46 6.26
N LYS A 58 -0.08 -23.19 6.58
CA LYS A 58 0.73 -24.08 7.42
C LYS A 58 0.11 -24.27 8.81
N PHE A 59 -0.40 -23.20 9.42
CA PHE A 59 -1.06 -23.27 10.72
C PHE A 59 -2.30 -24.15 10.70
N HIS A 60 -3.15 -24.00 9.67
CA HIS A 60 -4.42 -24.74 9.58
C HIS A 60 -4.26 -26.19 9.12
N THR A 61 -3.18 -26.53 8.40
CA THR A 61 -2.93 -27.88 7.89
C THR A 61 -2.01 -28.73 8.79
N GLN A 62 -1.41 -28.13 9.83
CA GLN A 62 -0.55 -28.82 10.78
C GLN A 62 -1.19 -28.87 12.16
N SER A 63 -0.55 -29.57 13.10
CA SER A 63 -0.95 -29.54 14.50
C SER A 63 -0.86 -28.12 15.05
N TYR A 64 -1.81 -27.74 15.90
CA TYR A 64 -1.87 -26.42 16.54
C TYR A 64 -0.50 -25.98 17.09
N ASN A 65 -0.08 -24.77 16.70
CA ASN A 65 1.18 -24.16 17.13
C ASN A 65 0.93 -22.70 17.56
N ASP A 66 1.04 -22.45 18.87
CA ASP A 66 0.77 -21.11 19.43
C ASP A 66 1.80 -20.05 19.02
N GLU A 67 3.05 -20.45 18.74
CA GLU A 67 4.07 -19.52 18.22
C GLU A 67 3.69 -19.02 16.82
N LEU A 68 3.27 -19.95 15.95
CA LEU A 68 2.81 -19.62 14.60
C LEU A 68 1.53 -18.78 14.65
N ARG A 69 0.59 -19.10 15.55
CA ARG A 69 -0.63 -18.30 15.78
C ARG A 69 -0.28 -16.85 16.13
N ARG A 70 0.62 -16.63 17.10
CA ARG A 70 1.05 -15.28 17.51
C ARG A 70 1.74 -14.54 16.37
N SER A 71 2.56 -15.24 15.58
CA SER A 71 3.21 -14.68 14.39
C SER A 71 2.18 -14.18 13.37
N ILE A 72 1.17 -14.99 13.06
CA ILE A 72 0.05 -14.64 12.16
C ILE A 72 -0.68 -13.38 12.65
N VAL A 73 -1.03 -13.32 13.94
CA VAL A 73 -1.69 -12.14 14.54
C VAL A 73 -0.80 -10.90 14.47
N GLY A 74 0.50 -11.06 14.71
CA GLY A 74 1.48 -9.98 14.58
C GLY A 74 1.56 -9.43 13.14
N GLN A 75 1.62 -10.31 12.15
CA GLN A 75 1.65 -9.93 10.73
C GLN A 75 0.34 -9.27 10.29
N LEU A 76 -0.82 -9.77 10.71
CA LEU A 76 -2.13 -9.13 10.45
C LEU A 76 -2.20 -7.71 11.02
N THR A 77 -1.65 -7.51 12.22
CA THR A 77 -1.57 -6.20 12.86
C THR A 77 -0.65 -5.26 12.07
N LEU A 78 0.51 -5.76 11.65
CA LEU A 78 1.47 -4.99 10.85
C LEU A 78 0.90 -4.59 9.49
N ILE A 79 0.23 -5.51 8.78
CA ILE A 79 -0.47 -5.23 7.51
C ILE A 79 -1.51 -4.15 7.71
N SER A 80 -2.34 -4.27 8.75
CA SER A 80 -3.39 -3.29 9.04
C SER A 80 -2.80 -1.90 9.28
N GLN A 81 -1.74 -1.80 10.10
CA GLN A 81 -1.06 -0.54 10.36
C GLN A 81 -0.49 0.07 9.09
N ARG A 82 0.24 -0.71 8.29
CA ARG A 82 0.86 -0.24 7.04
C ARG A 82 -0.16 0.17 5.99
N ALA A 83 -1.26 -0.58 5.86
CA ALA A 83 -2.36 -0.22 4.97
C ALA A 83 -3.01 1.13 5.34
N THR A 84 -3.11 1.48 6.63
CA THR A 84 -3.58 2.81 7.04
C THR A 84 -2.59 3.95 6.74
N LEU A 85 -1.30 3.65 6.54
CA LEU A 85 -0.29 4.63 6.17
C LEU A 85 -0.33 4.98 4.68
N LEU A 86 -0.69 4.04 3.80
CA LEU A 86 -0.71 4.25 2.35
C LEU A 86 -1.52 5.49 1.92
N PRO A 87 -2.78 5.70 2.38
CA PRO A 87 -3.53 6.90 2.04
C PRO A 87 -2.90 8.19 2.56
N ARG A 88 -2.18 8.13 3.69
CA ARG A 88 -1.50 9.29 4.30
C ARG A 88 -0.27 9.70 3.51
N ILE A 89 0.47 8.73 2.97
CA ILE A 89 1.65 8.99 2.11
C ILE A 89 1.20 9.55 0.76
N ALA A 90 0.07 9.04 0.24
CA ALA A 90 -0.48 9.44 -1.04
C ALA A 90 -1.11 10.84 -1.04
N ARG A 91 -1.89 11.19 0.00
CA ARG A 91 -2.60 12.48 0.07
C ARG A 91 -1.65 13.61 0.43
N THR A 92 -1.58 14.62 -0.42
CA THR A 92 -0.92 15.88 -0.07
C THR A 92 -1.85 16.77 0.76
N GLY A 93 -1.34 17.39 1.83
CA GLY A 93 -2.07 18.46 2.53
C GLY A 93 -2.15 19.77 1.73
N TRP A 94 -1.62 19.82 0.51
CA TRP A 94 -1.60 20.99 -0.37
C TRP A 94 -2.49 20.71 -1.59
N MET A 95 -3.58 21.48 -1.70
CA MET A 95 -4.80 21.29 -2.50
C MET A 95 -4.68 20.92 -3.99
N THR A 96 -3.50 20.86 -4.61
CA THR A 96 -3.41 20.78 -6.08
C THR A 96 -2.35 19.83 -6.64
N TRP A 97 -1.58 19.09 -5.81
CA TRP A 97 -0.44 18.30 -6.32
C TRP A 97 -0.29 16.93 -5.65
N ASP A 98 -1.34 16.11 -5.63
CA ASP A 98 -1.21 14.73 -5.16
C ASP A 98 -0.09 13.97 -5.90
N ALA A 99 0.67 13.14 -5.16
CA ALA A 99 1.75 12.33 -5.72
C ALA A 99 1.22 11.24 -6.66
N ILE A 100 0.01 10.75 -6.32
CA ILE A 100 -0.83 9.85 -7.11
C ILE A 100 -2.24 10.43 -6.99
N PRO A 101 -2.99 10.62 -8.08
CA PRO A 101 -4.36 11.15 -8.00
C PRO A 101 -5.17 10.32 -7.01
N ALA A 102 -5.76 10.94 -5.97
CA ALA A 102 -6.48 10.22 -4.91
C ALA A 102 -7.65 9.33 -5.42
N LYS A 103 -8.13 9.58 -6.64
CA LYS A 103 -9.14 8.77 -7.35
C LYS A 103 -8.58 7.45 -7.93
N ARG A 104 -7.26 7.24 -7.92
CA ARG A 104 -6.57 6.10 -8.55
C ARG A 104 -5.98 5.08 -7.58
N ILE A 105 -6.02 5.34 -6.27
CA ILE A 105 -5.57 4.36 -5.27
C ILE A 105 -6.82 3.65 -4.73
N PRO A 106 -7.09 2.40 -5.14
CA PRO A 106 -8.13 1.60 -4.50
C PRO A 106 -7.83 1.45 -3.00
N ASP A 107 -8.87 1.39 -2.17
CA ASP A 107 -8.70 1.11 -0.73
C ASP A 107 -8.47 -0.40 -0.54
N PRO A 108 -7.32 -0.85 -0.02
CA PRO A 108 -7.08 -2.28 0.23
C PRO A 108 -7.84 -2.79 1.46
N GLY A 109 -8.45 -1.90 2.26
CA GLY A 109 -9.11 -2.22 3.53
C GLY A 109 -10.10 -3.38 3.45
N PRO A 110 -11.06 -3.40 2.48
CA PRO A 110 -12.01 -4.49 2.33
C PRO A 110 -11.33 -5.85 2.08
N CYS A 111 -10.32 -5.89 1.20
CA CYS A 111 -9.57 -7.12 0.90
C CYS A 111 -8.77 -7.60 2.11
N ILE A 112 -8.15 -6.69 2.88
CA ILE A 112 -7.43 -7.02 4.11
C ILE A 112 -8.38 -7.58 5.18
N ILE A 113 -9.59 -7.02 5.30
CA ILE A 113 -10.62 -7.53 6.21
C ILE A 113 -11.03 -8.94 5.81
N ALA A 114 -11.25 -9.19 4.51
CA ALA A 114 -11.58 -10.51 4.00
C ALA A 114 -10.46 -11.53 4.26
N LEU A 115 -9.20 -11.15 4.02
CA LEU A 115 -8.04 -11.99 4.34
C LEU A 115 -7.96 -12.31 5.83
N ARG A 116 -8.16 -11.31 6.69
CA ARG A 116 -8.21 -11.53 8.15
C ARG A 116 -9.30 -12.53 8.51
N GLN A 117 -10.51 -12.37 7.98
CA GLN A 117 -11.64 -13.26 8.26
C GLN A 117 -11.38 -14.69 7.77
N ALA A 118 -10.80 -14.85 6.58
CA ALA A 118 -10.42 -16.15 6.04
C ALA A 118 -9.35 -16.84 6.88
N ILE A 119 -8.38 -16.09 7.43
CA ILE A 119 -7.32 -16.64 8.27
C ILE A 119 -7.82 -16.97 9.68
N THR A 120 -8.58 -16.07 10.31
CA THR A 120 -9.10 -16.22 11.65
C THR A 120 -10.41 -17.01 11.66
N LEU A 121 -10.46 -18.14 10.93
CA LEU A 121 -11.59 -19.09 10.89
C LEU A 121 -12.20 -19.31 12.28
N HIS A 122 -13.41 -19.88 12.36
CA HIS A 122 -14.13 -20.10 13.62
C HIS A 122 -13.33 -20.84 14.72
N HIS A 123 -12.24 -21.51 14.36
CA HIS A 123 -11.43 -22.36 15.24
C HIS A 123 -9.98 -21.87 15.43
N PHE A 124 -9.66 -20.64 15.02
CA PHE A 124 -8.28 -20.12 15.07
C PHE A 124 -7.65 -20.12 16.48
N ASP A 125 -8.48 -19.95 17.50
CA ASP A 125 -8.06 -19.93 18.92
C ASP A 125 -8.33 -21.26 19.65
N ASP A 126 -8.78 -22.31 18.96
CA ASP A 126 -9.11 -23.60 19.56
C ASP A 126 -7.93 -24.59 19.43
N PRO A 127 -7.23 -24.95 20.54
CA PRO A 127 -6.12 -25.88 20.50
C PRO A 127 -6.55 -27.34 20.23
N ALA A 128 -7.83 -27.66 20.44
CA ALA A 128 -8.36 -29.01 20.24
C ALA A 128 -8.79 -29.26 18.78
N GLN A 129 -8.75 -28.23 17.93
CA GLN A 129 -9.12 -28.33 16.53
C GLN A 129 -8.17 -29.26 15.78
N LEU A 130 -8.76 -30.16 14.97
CA LEU A 130 -8.00 -31.02 14.07
C LEU A 130 -7.49 -30.22 12.88
N ALA A 131 -6.31 -30.59 12.40
CA ALA A 131 -5.74 -30.04 11.17
C ALA A 131 -6.74 -30.21 10.02
N LEU A 132 -6.91 -29.15 9.23
CA LEU A 132 -7.70 -29.17 8.02
C LEU A 132 -7.01 -30.00 6.94
N SER A 133 -7.81 -30.60 6.06
CA SER A 133 -7.29 -31.17 4.81
C SER A 133 -6.74 -30.05 3.92
N GLY A 134 -5.67 -30.33 3.18
CA GLY A 134 -5.11 -29.37 2.22
C GLY A 134 -6.11 -28.93 1.14
N ASP A 135 -7.05 -29.79 0.79
CA ASP A 135 -8.10 -29.54 -0.22
C ASP A 135 -9.42 -29.01 0.40
N SER A 136 -9.36 -28.45 1.61
CA SER A 136 -10.55 -27.90 2.26
C SER A 136 -10.92 -26.53 1.68
N SER A 137 -12.24 -26.26 1.62
CA SER A 137 -12.77 -24.99 1.11
C SER A 137 -12.26 -23.75 1.86
N GLU A 138 -11.85 -23.94 3.11
CA GLU A 138 -11.29 -22.93 3.98
C GLU A 138 -9.87 -22.55 3.56
N ILE A 139 -9.06 -23.52 3.11
CA ILE A 139 -7.73 -23.26 2.55
C ILE A 139 -7.88 -22.53 1.21
N ASP A 140 -8.81 -22.95 0.35
CA ASP A 140 -9.14 -22.24 -0.89
C ASP A 140 -9.57 -20.78 -0.63
N ALA A 141 -10.34 -20.55 0.45
CA ALA A 141 -10.77 -19.21 0.85
C ALA A 141 -9.59 -18.33 1.31
N ILE A 142 -8.62 -18.90 2.05
CA ILE A 142 -7.39 -18.20 2.46
C ILE A 142 -6.57 -17.82 1.23
N GLU A 143 -6.38 -18.76 0.30
CA GLU A 143 -5.64 -18.51 -0.94
C GLU A 143 -6.34 -17.47 -1.83
N GLY A 144 -7.67 -17.56 -1.96
CA GLY A 144 -8.49 -16.60 -2.67
C GLY A 144 -8.34 -15.19 -2.10
N ALA A 145 -8.54 -15.03 -0.79
CA ALA A 145 -8.41 -13.74 -0.13
C ALA A 145 -6.96 -13.19 -0.19
N ARG A 146 -5.95 -14.06 -0.10
CA ARG A 146 -4.54 -13.67 -0.30
C ARG A 146 -4.34 -13.12 -1.71
N ARG A 147 -4.87 -13.82 -2.72
CA ARG A 147 -4.76 -13.41 -4.13
C ARG A 147 -5.43 -12.06 -4.37
N ASP A 148 -6.62 -11.86 -3.82
CA ASP A 148 -7.35 -10.59 -3.96
C ASP A 148 -6.58 -9.41 -3.36
N VAL A 149 -5.97 -9.59 -2.18
CA VAL A 149 -5.10 -8.55 -1.59
C VAL A 149 -3.88 -8.28 -2.47
N LEU A 150 -3.20 -9.32 -2.95
CA LEU A 150 -2.02 -9.17 -3.82
C LEU A 150 -2.37 -8.47 -5.13
N THR A 151 -3.50 -8.81 -5.75
CA THR A 151 -4.01 -8.13 -6.95
C THR A 151 -4.32 -6.66 -6.68
N SER A 152 -4.97 -6.34 -5.55
CA SER A 152 -5.23 -4.96 -5.17
C SER A 152 -3.95 -4.15 -4.95
N LEU A 153 -2.93 -4.75 -4.33
CA LEU A 153 -1.62 -4.12 -4.16
C LEU A 153 -0.89 -3.91 -5.50
N ASP A 154 -1.00 -4.87 -6.43
CA ASP A 154 -0.42 -4.77 -7.77
C ASP A 154 -1.10 -3.66 -8.60
N GLU A 155 -2.42 -3.51 -8.51
CA GLU A 155 -3.15 -2.39 -9.12
C GLU A 155 -2.68 -1.03 -8.56
N MET A 156 -2.47 -0.92 -7.25
CA MET A 156 -1.93 0.30 -6.64
C MET A 156 -0.48 0.57 -7.09
N MET A 157 0.31 -0.47 -7.27
CA MET A 157 1.69 -0.35 -7.74
C MET A 157 1.73 0.16 -9.19
N ILE A 158 0.85 -0.35 -10.06
CA ILE A 158 0.68 0.16 -11.44
C ILE A 158 0.24 1.62 -11.41
N ALA A 159 -0.75 1.97 -10.59
CA ALA A 159 -1.22 3.35 -10.43
C ALA A 159 -0.15 4.31 -9.87
N ALA A 160 0.85 3.79 -9.16
CA ALA A 160 2.00 4.57 -8.67
C ALA A 160 3.07 4.83 -9.76
N LEU A 161 3.09 4.03 -10.83
CA LEU A 161 3.99 4.20 -11.98
C LEU A 161 3.49 5.27 -12.96
N ASP A 162 2.16 5.37 -13.13
CA ASP A 162 1.49 6.40 -13.97
C ASP A 162 1.51 7.81 -13.31
#